data_AF-A0A1G1DIR0-F1
#
_entry.id   AF-A0A1G1DIR0-F1
#
_cell.length_a   1.000
_cell.length_b   1.000
_cell.length_c   1.000
_cell.angle_alpha   90.00
_cell.angle_beta   90.00
_cell.angle_gamma   90.00
#
_symmetry.space_group_name_H-M   'P 1'
#
loop_
_entity.id
_entity.type
_entity.pdbx_description
1 polymer ?
#
loop_
_entity_poly.entity_id
_entity_poly.type
_entity_poly.pdbx_seq_one_letter_code
_entity_poly.pdbx_strand_id
1 'polypeptide(L)'
;MPFKGEKFDLVWNGGVVEHFEKPSEAIRQMALMIKPDGYVFVSVPALLTPHTFIVRPYRRRIKNFYFDTWGREKSYTERRLAEEMKKAGLNDVLTSTCNIRRTFVDDYVLYPRLKKYAPKYIPQILNLSDWMEMNMPFLHYFGFTVGAIGRK
;
A
#
# COMPACT_ATOMS: atom_id res chain seq x y z
N MET A 1 15.51 -12.51 -12.36
CA MET A 1 15.41 -12.67 -10.88
C MET A 1 16.38 -13.76 -10.44
N PRO A 2 17.21 -13.58 -9.40
CA PRO A 2 18.31 -14.50 -9.05
C PRO A 2 17.85 -15.77 -8.33
N PHE A 3 16.67 -15.73 -7.71
CA PHE A 3 16.04 -16.91 -7.11
C PHE A 3 15.22 -17.63 -8.18
N LYS A 4 15.48 -18.92 -8.35
CA LYS A 4 14.73 -19.81 -9.24
C LYS A 4 14.13 -20.95 -8.43
N GLY A 5 12.95 -21.40 -8.87
CA GLY A 5 12.27 -22.57 -8.32
C GLY A 5 11.41 -22.27 -7.10
N GLU A 6 10.72 -23.30 -6.68
CA GLU A 6 9.68 -23.33 -5.65
C GLU A 6 10.28 -23.39 -4.25
N LYS A 7 10.79 -22.26 -3.76
CA LYS A 7 11.61 -22.21 -2.53
C LYS A 7 10.89 -21.58 -1.34
N PHE A 8 9.99 -20.65 -1.59
CA PHE A 8 9.40 -19.83 -0.54
C PHE A 8 7.94 -20.23 -0.28
N ASP A 9 7.56 -20.22 0.99
CA ASP A 9 6.16 -20.37 1.40
C ASP A 9 5.38 -19.06 1.21
N LEU A 10 6.08 -17.91 1.27
CA LEU A 10 5.55 -16.57 1.05
C LEU A 10 6.58 -15.70 0.33
N VAL A 11 6.15 -14.99 -0.72
CA VAL A 11 6.91 -13.88 -1.32
C VAL A 11 6.05 -12.62 -1.23
N TRP A 12 6.64 -11.52 -0.78
CA TRP A 12 5.88 -10.29 -0.58
C TRP A 12 6.60 -9.05 -1.13
N ASN A 13 5.82 -8.02 -1.46
CA ASN A 13 6.32 -6.68 -1.66
C ASN A 13 5.33 -5.64 -1.14
N GLY A 14 5.81 -4.42 -0.91
CA GLY A 14 5.00 -3.26 -0.58
C GLY A 14 5.61 -2.01 -1.18
N GLY A 15 4.84 -1.26 -1.97
CA GLY A 15 5.30 -0.02 -2.58
C GLY A 15 6.25 -0.24 -3.77
N VAL A 16 6.00 -1.24 -4.62
CA VAL A 16 6.94 -1.68 -5.68
C VAL A 16 6.27 -1.92 -7.04
N VAL A 17 5.29 -2.84 -7.11
CA VAL A 17 4.75 -3.31 -8.41
C VAL A 17 4.02 -2.23 -9.20
N GLU A 18 3.54 -1.19 -8.52
CA GLU A 18 2.87 -0.03 -9.09
C GLU A 18 3.78 0.85 -9.96
N HIS A 19 5.09 0.68 -9.85
CA HIS A 19 6.07 1.35 -10.68
C HIS A 19 6.37 0.60 -11.99
N PHE A 20 5.94 -0.67 -12.10
CA PHE A 20 6.17 -1.47 -13.31
C PHE A 20 5.15 -1.14 -14.39
N GLU A 21 5.60 -1.12 -15.64
CA GLU A 21 4.71 -0.98 -16.79
C GLU A 21 3.72 -2.15 -16.87
N LYS A 22 4.21 -3.37 -16.62
CA LYS A 22 3.46 -4.64 -16.59
C LYS A 22 3.50 -5.28 -15.17
N PRO A 23 2.64 -4.84 -14.24
CA PRO A 23 2.65 -5.30 -12.85
C PRO A 23 2.43 -6.80 -12.72
N SER A 24 1.49 -7.37 -13.48
CA SER A 24 1.24 -8.81 -13.51
C SER A 24 2.47 -9.65 -13.85
N GLU A 25 3.39 -9.17 -14.69
CA GLU A 25 4.62 -9.88 -15.01
C GLU A 25 5.58 -9.89 -13.82
N ALA A 26 5.71 -8.78 -13.10
CA ALA A 26 6.51 -8.72 -11.88
C ALA A 26 5.94 -9.67 -10.79
N ILE A 27 4.62 -9.68 -10.63
CA ILE A 27 3.92 -10.59 -9.71
C ILE A 27 4.09 -12.05 -10.16
N ARG A 28 4.08 -12.33 -11.47
CA ARG A 28 4.32 -13.68 -12.01
C ARG A 28 5.71 -14.18 -11.65
N GLN A 29 6.73 -13.32 -11.73
CA GLN A 29 8.08 -13.69 -11.27
C GLN A 29 8.10 -14.04 -9.78
N MET A 30 7.28 -13.38 -8.94
CA MET A 30 7.09 -13.76 -7.54
C MET A 30 6.44 -15.14 -7.39
N ALA A 31 5.37 -15.39 -8.15
CA ALA A 31 4.67 -16.68 -8.14
C ALA A 31 5.53 -17.86 -8.63
N LEU A 32 6.53 -17.62 -9.49
CA LEU A 32 7.48 -18.65 -9.90
C LEU A 32 8.45 -19.08 -8.78
N MET A 33 8.60 -18.25 -7.74
CA MET A 33 9.52 -18.51 -6.63
C MET A 33 8.84 -19.23 -5.44
N ILE A 34 7.51 -19.27 -5.41
CA ILE A 34 6.76 -19.89 -4.32
C ILE A 34 6.51 -21.38 -4.57
N LYS A 35 6.47 -22.13 -3.48
CA LYS A 35 6.06 -23.54 -3.44
C LYS A 35 4.61 -23.71 -3.92
N PRO A 36 4.21 -24.93 -4.35
CA PRO A 36 2.79 -25.27 -4.46
C PRO A 36 2.10 -24.91 -3.14
N ASP A 37 0.91 -24.30 -3.22
CA ASP A 37 0.17 -23.79 -2.06
C ASP A 37 0.80 -22.64 -1.27
N GLY A 38 1.94 -22.12 -1.74
CA GLY A 38 2.54 -20.90 -1.20
C GLY A 38 1.75 -19.64 -1.60
N TYR A 39 2.17 -18.50 -1.04
CA TYR A 39 1.45 -17.24 -1.18
C TYR A 39 2.29 -16.12 -1.76
N VAL A 40 1.64 -15.24 -2.52
CA VAL A 40 2.17 -13.92 -2.86
C VAL A 40 1.36 -12.86 -2.14
N PHE A 41 2.04 -11.95 -1.44
CA PHE A 41 1.43 -10.74 -0.89
C PHE A 41 1.94 -9.48 -1.62
N VAL A 42 1.03 -8.57 -1.94
CA VAL A 42 1.34 -7.30 -2.61
C VAL A 42 0.60 -6.19 -1.91
N SER A 43 1.30 -5.12 -1.56
CA SER A 43 0.69 -3.87 -1.07
C SER A 43 1.06 -2.70 -1.98
N VAL A 44 0.06 -1.93 -2.42
CA VAL A 44 0.22 -0.79 -3.32
C VAL A 44 -0.59 0.42 -2.83
N PRO A 45 -0.28 1.64 -3.28
CA PRO A 45 -1.09 2.81 -2.97
C PRO A 45 -2.54 2.64 -3.43
N ALA A 46 -3.47 2.97 -2.54
CA ALA A 46 -4.89 2.96 -2.85
C ALA A 46 -5.27 4.11 -3.80
N LEU A 47 -6.22 3.85 -4.69
CA LEU A 47 -6.80 4.88 -5.56
C LEU A 47 -7.74 5.78 -4.76
N LEU A 48 -8.61 5.19 -3.95
CA LEU A 48 -9.68 5.89 -3.22
C LEU A 48 -9.18 6.41 -1.87
N THR A 49 -8.17 7.29 -1.88
CA THR A 49 -7.60 7.87 -0.65
C THR A 49 -7.42 9.38 -0.80
N PRO A 50 -7.59 10.16 0.28
CA PRO A 50 -7.26 11.60 0.29
C PRO A 50 -5.84 11.88 -0.19
N HIS A 51 -4.90 10.95 0.02
CA HIS A 51 -3.54 11.13 -0.49
C HIS A 51 -3.51 11.25 -2.03
N THR A 52 -4.21 10.37 -2.74
CA THR A 52 -4.21 10.30 -4.20
C THR A 52 -4.92 11.48 -4.84
N PHE A 53 -6.00 11.98 -4.22
CA PHE A 53 -6.80 13.07 -4.77
C PHE A 53 -6.46 14.47 -4.27
N ILE A 54 -5.86 14.61 -3.09
CA ILE A 54 -5.60 15.92 -2.46
C ILE A 54 -4.10 16.14 -2.28
N VAL A 55 -3.45 15.28 -1.50
CA VAL A 55 -2.05 15.49 -1.09
C VAL A 55 -1.10 15.40 -2.28
N ARG A 56 -1.22 14.35 -3.10
CA ARG A 56 -0.34 14.09 -4.24
C ARG A 56 -0.50 15.17 -5.33
N PRO A 57 -1.71 15.57 -5.77
CA PRO A 57 -1.87 16.66 -6.74
C PRO A 57 -1.37 18.00 -6.19
N TYR A 58 -1.62 18.30 -4.91
CA TYR A 58 -1.11 19.53 -4.28
C TYR A 58 0.42 19.55 -4.24
N ARG A 59 1.05 18.46 -3.78
CA ARG A 59 2.51 18.35 -3.69
C ARG A 59 3.18 18.41 -5.07
N ARG A 60 2.54 17.88 -6.11
CA ARG A 60 3.03 17.98 -7.50
C ARG A 60 3.02 19.38 -8.09
N ARG A 61 2.27 20.32 -7.49
CA ARG A 61 2.38 21.75 -7.86
C ARG A 61 3.68 22.38 -7.37
N ILE A 62 4.36 21.77 -6.41
CA ILE A 62 5.66 22.19 -5.92
C ILE A 62 6.73 21.70 -6.93
N LYS A 63 7.53 22.62 -7.48
CA LYS A 63 8.63 22.26 -8.40
C LYS A 63 9.60 21.27 -7.73
N ASN A 64 10.12 20.32 -8.50
CA ASN A 64 11.06 19.28 -8.05
C ASN A 64 10.52 18.38 -6.92
N PHE A 65 9.26 17.97 -7.01
CA PHE A 65 8.71 17.03 -6.05
C PHE A 65 9.51 15.72 -6.05
N TYR A 66 10.22 15.47 -4.94
CA TYR A 66 11.17 14.37 -4.80
C TYR A 66 10.62 13.01 -5.23
N PHE A 67 9.36 12.69 -4.92
CA PHE A 67 8.78 11.39 -5.28
C PHE A 67 8.60 11.19 -6.79
N ASP A 68 8.49 12.25 -7.60
CA ASP A 68 8.41 12.09 -9.05
C ASP A 68 9.78 11.69 -9.66
N THR A 69 10.89 11.79 -8.91
CA THR A 69 12.21 11.24 -9.34
C THR A 69 12.25 9.71 -9.33
N TRP A 70 11.38 9.06 -8.54
CA TRP A 70 11.25 7.60 -8.46
C TRP A 70 10.26 7.03 -9.49
N GLY A 71 9.82 7.87 -10.44
CA GLY A 71 8.81 7.54 -11.43
C GLY A 71 7.38 7.72 -10.92
N ARG A 72 6.42 7.77 -11.85
CA ARG A 72 5.00 7.91 -11.48
C ARG A 72 4.44 6.56 -11.03
N GLU A 73 4.15 6.44 -9.74
CA GLU A 73 3.38 5.31 -9.19
C GLU A 73 1.93 5.28 -9.72
N LYS A 74 1.43 4.07 -10.01
CA LYS A 74 0.01 3.81 -10.24
C LYS A 74 -0.72 3.65 -8.89
N SER A 75 -2.00 4.01 -8.84
CA SER A 75 -2.86 3.74 -7.69
C SER A 75 -3.93 2.72 -8.06
N TYR A 76 -4.31 1.88 -7.08
CA TYR A 76 -5.14 0.70 -7.33
C TYR A 76 -6.42 0.72 -6.51
N THR A 77 -7.48 0.18 -7.10
CA THR A 77 -8.62 -0.34 -6.34
C THR A 77 -8.34 -1.81 -6.01
N GLU A 78 -9.03 -2.34 -4.99
CA GLU A 78 -9.03 -3.77 -4.67
C GLU A 78 -9.26 -4.64 -5.91
N ARG A 79 -10.30 -4.34 -6.68
CA ARG A 79 -10.61 -5.05 -7.94
C ARG A 79 -9.44 -5.06 -8.91
N ARG A 80 -8.81 -3.90 -9.16
CA ARG A 80 -7.71 -3.78 -10.12
C ARG A 80 -6.50 -4.58 -9.66
N LEU A 81 -6.18 -4.56 -8.36
CA LEU A 81 -5.06 -5.33 -7.83
C LEU A 81 -5.36 -6.83 -7.91
N ALA A 82 -6.59 -7.25 -7.58
CA ALA A 82 -7.00 -8.64 -7.72
C ALA A 82 -6.88 -9.15 -9.16
N GLU A 83 -7.23 -8.33 -10.16
CA GLU A 83 -7.06 -8.66 -11.58
C GLU A 83 -5.60 -8.85 -11.96
N GLU A 84 -4.68 -8.01 -11.47
CA GLU A 84 -3.24 -8.18 -11.73
C GLU A 84 -2.69 -9.46 -11.09
N MET A 85 -3.13 -9.78 -9.87
CA MET A 85 -2.77 -11.03 -9.17
C MET A 85 -3.28 -12.27 -9.94
N LYS A 86 -4.53 -12.25 -10.42
CA LYS A 86 -5.10 -13.33 -11.24
C LYS A 86 -4.38 -13.49 -12.58
N LYS A 87 -4.05 -12.38 -13.25
CA LYS A 87 -3.25 -12.39 -14.50
C LYS A 87 -1.86 -12.98 -14.30
N ALA A 88 -1.31 -12.88 -13.08
CA ALA A 88 -0.02 -13.47 -12.73
C ALA A 88 -0.09 -14.99 -12.47
N GLY A 89 -1.28 -15.59 -12.53
CA GLY A 89 -1.51 -17.02 -12.31
C GLY A 89 -1.80 -17.40 -10.86
N LEU A 90 -2.17 -16.44 -10.00
CA LEU A 90 -2.53 -16.72 -8.60
C LEU A 90 -4.04 -16.99 -8.46
N ASN A 91 -4.34 -17.93 -7.58
CA ASN A 91 -5.68 -18.37 -7.18
C ASN A 91 -6.07 -17.78 -5.82
N ASP A 92 -7.35 -17.95 -5.43
CA ASP A 92 -7.88 -17.54 -4.11
C ASP A 92 -7.50 -16.12 -3.68
N VAL A 93 -7.57 -15.18 -4.63
CA VAL A 93 -7.09 -13.81 -4.40
C VAL A 93 -8.04 -13.06 -3.47
N LEU A 94 -7.53 -12.67 -2.31
CA LEU A 94 -8.18 -11.82 -1.33
C LEU A 94 -7.55 -10.43 -1.35
N THR A 95 -8.38 -9.40 -1.25
CA THR A 95 -7.96 -8.00 -1.23
C THR A 95 -8.62 -7.26 -0.10
N SER A 96 -7.91 -6.30 0.47
CA SER A 96 -8.47 -5.33 1.40
C SER A 96 -7.74 -4.01 1.29
N THR A 97 -8.51 -2.92 1.29
CA THR A 97 -7.98 -1.59 1.58
C THR A 97 -7.71 -1.48 3.07
N CYS A 98 -6.61 -0.86 3.45
CA CYS A 98 -6.25 -0.63 4.84
C CYS A 98 -5.45 0.68 4.99
N ASN A 99 -5.54 1.28 6.17
CA ASN A 99 -4.58 2.27 6.60
C ASN A 99 -3.36 1.56 7.18
N ILE A 100 -2.18 2.12 6.94
CA ILE A 100 -1.03 1.82 7.79
C ILE A 100 -1.38 2.45 9.14
N ARG A 101 -1.80 1.62 10.10
CA ARG A 101 -2.09 2.09 11.45
C ARG A 101 -0.90 2.87 11.97
N ARG A 102 -1.19 3.91 12.76
CA ARG A 102 -0.20 4.67 13.52
C ARG A 102 0.80 3.71 14.17
N THR A 103 2.05 3.88 13.79
CA THR A 103 3.19 3.09 14.25
C THR A 103 3.97 3.89 15.30
N PHE A 104 4.89 3.22 15.98
CA PHE A 104 5.86 3.91 16.84
C PHE A 104 6.67 4.98 16.07
N VAL A 105 6.88 4.82 14.77
CA VAL A 105 7.59 5.83 13.95
C VAL A 105 6.76 7.10 13.85
N ASP A 106 5.44 6.97 13.72
CA ASP A 106 4.55 8.12 13.70
C ASP A 106 4.61 8.90 15.03
N ASP A 107 4.72 8.19 16.16
CA ASP A 107 4.82 8.77 17.50
C ASP A 107 6.15 9.44 17.81
N TYR A 108 7.25 8.89 17.31
CA TYR A 108 8.60 9.37 17.65
C TYR A 108 9.23 10.26 16.58
N VAL A 109 8.72 10.24 15.34
CA VAL A 109 9.28 11.03 14.22
C VAL A 109 8.30 12.08 13.72
N LEU A 110 7.05 11.70 13.41
CA LEU A 110 6.07 12.62 12.83
C LEU A 110 5.41 13.50 13.90
N TYR A 111 4.96 12.89 15.00
CA TYR A 111 4.28 13.59 16.08
C TYR A 111 5.13 14.72 16.68
N PRO A 112 6.43 14.59 16.99
CA PRO A 112 7.22 15.71 17.52
C PRO A 112 7.33 16.88 16.54
N ARG A 113 7.37 16.61 15.22
CA ARG A 113 7.39 17.64 14.17
C ARG A 113 6.06 18.37 14.07
N LEU A 114 4.94 17.65 14.15
CA LEU A 114 3.59 18.21 14.09
C LEU A 114 3.22 18.95 15.38
N LYS A 115 3.60 18.41 16.55
CA LYS A 115 3.36 18.98 17.88
C LYS A 115 3.93 20.40 18.00
N LYS A 116 5.03 20.72 17.29
CA LYS A 116 5.61 22.07 17.27
C LYS A 116 4.62 23.15 16.81
N TYR A 117 3.70 22.83 15.91
CA TYR A 117 2.76 23.80 15.33
C TYR A 117 1.48 23.96 16.17
N ALA A 118 1.01 22.88 16.81
CA ALA A 118 -0.23 22.90 17.60
C ALA A 118 -0.21 21.82 18.71
N PRO A 119 0.57 22.00 19.78
CA PRO A 119 0.91 20.93 20.72
C PRO A 119 -0.29 20.36 21.48
N LYS A 120 -1.32 21.18 21.71
CA LYS A 120 -2.56 20.80 22.39
C LYS A 120 -3.53 20.06 21.47
N TYR A 121 -3.60 20.44 20.20
CA TYR A 121 -4.62 19.96 19.27
C TYR A 121 -4.18 18.74 18.46
N ILE A 122 -2.89 18.64 18.10
CA ILE A 122 -2.38 17.48 17.34
C ILE A 122 -2.67 16.13 18.03
N PRO A 123 -2.44 15.95 19.35
CA PRO A 123 -2.79 14.70 20.03
C PRO A 123 -4.30 14.41 19.98
N GLN A 124 -5.14 15.44 20.11
CA GLN A 124 -6.60 15.30 20.08
C GLN A 124 -7.10 14.86 18.70
N ILE A 125 -6.55 15.46 17.64
CA ILE A 125 -6.88 15.11 16.25
C ILE A 125 -6.43 13.68 15.94
N LEU A 126 -5.21 13.31 16.33
CA LEU A 126 -4.69 11.95 16.10
C LEU A 126 -5.53 10.91 16.85
N ASN A 127 -5.82 11.13 18.13
CA ASN A 127 -6.64 10.20 18.92
C ASN A 127 -8.08 10.10 18.37
N LEU A 128 -8.65 11.20 17.89
CA LEU A 128 -9.96 11.17 17.22
C LEU A 128 -9.91 10.35 15.92
N SER A 129 -8.86 10.52 15.11
CA SER A 129 -8.65 9.73 13.89
C SER A 129 -8.52 8.24 14.22
N ASP A 130 -7.69 7.90 15.22
CA ASP A 130 -7.50 6.52 15.68
C ASP A 130 -8.83 5.91 16.17
N TRP A 131 -9.61 6.67 16.94
CA TRP A 131 -10.94 6.25 17.39
C TRP A 131 -11.91 6.05 16.22
N MET A 132 -11.94 6.97 15.27
CA MET A 132 -12.77 6.87 14.08
C MET A 132 -12.42 5.63 13.26
N GLU A 133 -11.14 5.37 12.98
CA GLU A 133 -10.70 4.17 12.25
C GLU A 133 -11.08 2.86 12.95
N MET A 134 -11.09 2.85 14.28
CA MET A 134 -11.46 1.68 15.08
C MET A 134 -12.98 1.44 15.11
N ASN A 135 -13.79 2.50 15.11
CA ASN A 135 -15.24 2.41 15.32
C ASN A 135 -16.08 2.59 14.06
N MET A 136 -15.48 3.07 12.96
CA MET A 136 -16.17 3.31 11.69
C MET A 136 -15.58 2.43 10.58
N PRO A 137 -16.10 1.20 10.40
CA PRO A 137 -15.55 0.24 9.44
C PRO A 137 -15.45 0.76 8.01
N PHE A 138 -16.35 1.66 7.61
CA PHE A 138 -16.34 2.23 6.26
C PHE A 138 -15.08 3.06 5.96
N LEU A 139 -14.37 3.57 6.97
CA LEU A 139 -13.12 4.32 6.77
C LEU A 139 -12.00 3.44 6.19
N HIS A 140 -12.11 2.12 6.33
CA HIS A 140 -11.14 1.18 5.78
C HIS A 140 -11.14 1.22 4.24
N TYR A 141 -12.28 1.53 3.62
CA TYR A 141 -12.39 1.73 2.16
C TYR A 141 -11.63 2.96 1.66
N PHE A 142 -11.28 3.89 2.55
CA PHE A 142 -10.49 5.09 2.23
C PHE A 142 -9.02 4.96 2.66
N GLY A 143 -8.59 3.74 2.97
CA GLY A 143 -7.26 3.45 3.45
C GLY A 143 -6.16 3.89 2.49
N PHE A 144 -4.96 4.14 3.01
CA PHE A 144 -3.81 4.58 2.23
C PHE A 144 -3.30 3.52 1.23
N THR A 145 -3.45 2.24 1.58
CA THR A 145 -2.94 1.12 0.78
C THR A 145 -4.02 0.09 0.46
N VAL A 146 -3.85 -0.61 -0.64
CA VAL A 146 -4.58 -1.85 -0.95
C VAL A 146 -3.59 -3.00 -0.85
N GLY A 147 -3.90 -3.97 0.01
CA GLY A 147 -3.21 -5.24 0.10
C GLY A 147 -3.94 -6.33 -0.69
N ALA A 148 -3.19 -7.23 -1.32
CA ALA A 148 -3.68 -8.47 -1.89
C ALA A 148 -2.83 -9.65 -1.44
N ILE A 149 -3.47 -10.78 -1.15
CA ILE A 149 -2.82 -12.08 -1.02
C ILE A 149 -3.44 -13.05 -2.01
N GLY A 150 -2.62 -13.84 -2.71
CA GLY A 150 -3.05 -14.89 -3.61
C GLY A 150 -2.22 -16.16 -3.42
N ARG A 151 -2.83 -17.31 -3.65
CA ARG A 151 -2.20 -18.64 -3.56
C ARG A 151 -1.69 -19.07 -4.93
N LYS A 152 -0.60 -19.84 -4.99
CA LYS A 152 -0.21 -20.54 -6.22
C LYS A 152 -1.14 -21.72 -6.50
#